data_AF-A0A5C5ZC15-F1
#
_entry.id   AF-A0A5C5ZC15-F1
#
_cell.length_a   1.000
_cell.length_b   1.000
_cell.length_c   1.000
_cell.angle_alpha   90.00
_cell.angle_beta   90.00
_cell.angle_gamma   90.00
#
_symmetry.space_group_name_H-M   'P 1'
#
loop_
_entity.id
_entity.type
_entity.pdbx_description
1 polymer ?
#
loop_
_entity_poly.entity_id
_entity_poly.type
_entity_poly.pdbx_seq_one_letter_code
_entity_poly.pdbx_strand_id
1 'polypeptide(L)'
;MDTTVGNNMKANGIEPARSRKHPGSWETFLKAHWDVTAAVDFTNVEAWTKVGLTTFYLLFVRELKTRRVNFPHLHYQSERDVDKDDWVSAA
;
A
#
# COMPACT_ATOMS: atom_id res chain seq x y z
N MET A 1 13.22 26.00 22.11
CA MET A 1 13.33 24.59 22.52
C MET A 1 13.05 23.76 21.28
N ASP A 2 14.06 23.59 20.42
CA ASP A 2 13.97 22.73 19.23
C ASP A 2 14.76 21.45 19.53
N THR A 3 14.12 20.51 20.22
CA THR A 3 14.69 19.18 20.47
C THR A 3 14.44 18.31 19.26
N THR A 4 15.31 18.43 18.26
CA THR A 4 15.32 17.51 17.12
C THR A 4 15.75 16.12 17.57
N VAL A 5 15.17 15.09 16.94
CA VAL A 5 15.44 13.67 17.26
C VAL A 5 16.94 13.34 17.24
N GLY A 6 17.70 13.98 16.36
CA GLY A 6 19.15 13.80 16.27
C GLY A 6 19.92 14.30 17.50
N ASN A 7 19.47 15.37 18.15
CA ASN A 7 20.11 15.88 19.37
C ASN A 7 19.86 14.95 20.56
N ASN A 8 18.65 14.37 20.65
CA ASN A 8 18.30 13.42 21.70
C ASN A 8 19.10 12.11 21.58
N MET A 9 19.25 11.57 20.36
CA MET A 9 20.05 10.37 20.13
C MET A 9 21.52 10.55 20.54
N LYS A 10 22.14 11.68 20.17
CA LYS A 10 23.52 12.01 20.59
C LYS A 10 23.67 12.11 22.11
N ALA A 11 22.72 12.73 22.80
CA ALA A 11 22.75 12.85 24.27
C ALA A 11 22.70 11.49 24.98
N ASN A 12 22.09 10.48 24.35
CA ASN A 12 22.00 9.12 24.87
C ASN A 12 23.13 8.19 24.36
N GLY A 13 24.20 8.74 23.75
CA GLY A 13 25.33 7.96 23.25
C GLY A 13 25.00 7.08 22.04
N ILE A 14 23.82 7.24 21.43
CA ILE A 14 23.41 6.54 20.22
C ILE A 14 23.89 7.37 19.03
N GLU A 15 24.82 6.83 18.26
CA GLU A 15 25.32 7.50 17.07
C GLU A 15 24.13 7.75 16.12
N PRO A 16 23.83 9.01 15.78
CA PRO A 16 22.74 9.32 14.87
C PRO A 16 23.02 8.64 13.53
N ALA A 17 21.98 8.08 12.92
CA ALA A 17 22.08 7.26 11.72
C ALA A 17 23.10 7.86 10.73
N ARG A 18 24.20 7.11 10.49
CA ARG A 18 25.30 7.48 9.59
C ARG A 18 24.68 8.09 8.34
N SER A 19 24.97 9.36 8.05
CA SER A 19 24.39 10.04 6.89
C SER A 19 24.53 9.09 5.71
N ARG A 20 23.39 8.66 5.16
CA ARG A 20 23.37 7.57 4.18
C ARG A 20 24.22 8.07 3.01
N LYS A 21 25.48 7.61 2.94
CA LYS A 21 26.30 7.71 1.72
C LYS A 21 25.38 7.24 0.62
N HIS A 22 25.06 8.13 -0.32
CA HIS A 22 24.04 7.93 -1.34
C HIS A 22 24.03 6.46 -1.77
N PRO A 23 23.06 5.64 -1.32
CA PRO A 23 22.88 4.34 -1.93
C PRO A 23 22.64 4.65 -3.40
N GLY A 24 23.12 3.80 -4.32
CA GLY A 24 22.94 4.03 -5.75
C GLY A 24 21.50 4.45 -6.09
N SER A 25 21.29 5.05 -7.27
CA SER A 25 19.98 5.61 -7.65
C SER A 25 18.82 4.68 -7.27
N TRP A 26 17.68 5.24 -6.89
CA TRP A 26 16.49 4.47 -6.52
C TRP A 26 16.14 3.39 -7.56
N GLU A 27 16.39 3.69 -8.84
CA GLU A 27 16.30 2.73 -9.93
C GLU A 27 17.23 1.50 -9.78
N THR A 28 18.48 1.71 -9.38
CA THR A 28 19.46 0.64 -9.12
C THR A 28 18.97 -0.26 -7.98
N PHE A 29 18.45 0.35 -6.91
CA PHE A 29 17.87 -0.38 -5.80
C PHE A 29 16.66 -1.23 -6.24
N LEU A 30 15.72 -0.64 -6.99
CA LEU A 30 14.54 -1.37 -7.48
C LEU A 30 14.91 -2.52 -8.43
N LYS A 31 15.87 -2.31 -9.34
CA LYS A 31 16.34 -3.36 -10.26
C LYS A 31 16.96 -4.55 -9.52
N ALA A 32 17.73 -4.30 -8.46
CA ALA A 32 18.35 -5.37 -7.67
C ALA A 32 17.34 -6.25 -6.92
N HIS A 33 16.14 -5.73 -6.63
CA HIS A 33 15.13 -6.41 -5.82
C HIS A 33 13.88 -6.82 -6.61
N TRP A 34 13.88 -6.67 -7.94
CA TRP A 34 12.71 -6.98 -8.78
C TRP A 34 12.17 -8.40 -8.60
N ASP A 35 13.05 -9.36 -8.32
CA ASP A 35 12.71 -10.77 -8.13
C ASP A 35 11.91 -11.04 -6.85
N VAL A 36 11.96 -10.14 -5.88
CA VAL A 36 11.32 -10.28 -4.56
C VAL A 36 10.34 -9.15 -4.26
N THR A 37 10.14 -8.22 -5.19
CA THR A 37 9.31 -7.03 -5.01
C THR A 37 8.04 -7.11 -5.85
N ALA A 38 6.90 -6.89 -5.20
CA ALA A 38 5.62 -6.66 -5.87
C ALA A 38 5.18 -5.21 -5.65
N ALA A 39 4.57 -4.61 -6.68
CA ALA A 39 3.88 -3.34 -6.56
C ALA A 39 2.40 -3.61 -6.29
N VAL A 40 1.81 -2.85 -5.37
CA VAL A 40 0.36 -2.86 -5.11
C VAL A 40 -0.17 -1.51 -5.53
N ASP A 41 -1.26 -1.49 -6.29
CA ASP A 41 -1.89 -0.26 -6.76
C ASP A 41 -3.41 -0.45 -6.84
N PHE A 42 -4.13 0.66 -6.84
CA PHE A 42 -5.58 0.67 -6.96
C PHE A 42 -6.03 1.64 -8.05
N THR A 43 -7.10 1.28 -8.76
CA THR A 43 -7.68 2.14 -9.79
C THR A 43 -9.19 2.15 -9.71
N ASN A 44 -9.80 3.23 -10.18
CA ASN A 44 -11.25 3.38 -10.24
C ASN A 44 -11.69 3.17 -11.70
N VAL A 45 -12.61 2.24 -11.90
CA VAL A 45 -13.18 1.94 -13.21
C VAL A 45 -14.65 2.31 -13.20
N GLU A 46 -15.05 3.23 -14.05
CA GLU A 46 -16.46 3.52 -14.28
C GLU A 46 -17.00 2.60 -15.37
N ALA A 47 -18.01 1.81 -15.03
CA ALA A 47 -18.68 0.93 -15.98
C ALA A 47 -20.20 1.15 -15.96
N TRP A 48 -20.79 1.18 -17.15
CA TRP A 48 -22.24 1.23 -17.30
C TRP A 48 -22.81 -0.16 -16.98
N THR A 49 -23.56 -0.27 -15.89
CA THR A 49 -24.23 -1.51 -15.46
C THR A 49 -25.73 -1.41 -15.71
N LYS A 50 -26.46 -2.53 -15.54
CA LYS A 50 -27.93 -2.54 -15.66
C LYS A 50 -28.63 -1.57 -14.69
N VAL A 51 -27.94 -1.13 -13.64
CA VAL A 51 -28.46 -0.25 -12.59
C VAL A 51 -28.01 1.21 -12.77
N GLY A 52 -27.22 1.50 -13.81
CA GLY A 52 -26.67 2.83 -14.11
C GLY A 52 -25.14 2.84 -14.20
N LEU A 53 -24.56 4.04 -14.24
CA LEU A 53 -23.10 4.22 -14.20
C LEU A 53 -22.59 3.86 -12.79
N THR A 54 -21.71 2.88 -12.69
CA THR A 54 -21.19 2.36 -11.41
C THR A 54 -19.67 2.45 -11.38
N THR A 55 -19.12 2.99 -10.30
CA THR A 55 -17.68 3.05 -10.04
C THR A 55 -17.23 1.79 -9.30
N PHE A 56 -16.25 1.10 -9.85
CA PHE A 56 -15.59 -0.05 -9.24
C PHE A 56 -14.19 0.34 -8.78
N TYR A 57 -13.86 0.00 -7.53
CA TYR A 57 -12.52 0.16 -6.97
C TYR A 57 -11.76 -1.16 -7.14
N LEU A 58 -10.72 -1.15 -7.98
CA LEU A 58 -9.94 -2.33 -8.33
C LEU A 58 -8.57 -2.27 -7.66
N LEU A 59 -8.34 -3.12 -6.66
CA LEU A 59 -7.03 -3.38 -6.08
C LEU A 59 -6.32 -4.49 -6.86
N PHE A 60 -5.05 -4.27 -7.24
CA PHE A 60 -4.24 -5.29 -7.89
C PHE A 60 -2.79 -5.27 -7.42
N VAL A 61 -2.14 -6.44 -7.51
CA VAL A 61 -0.73 -6.65 -7.13
C VAL A 61 0.03 -7.08 -8.38
N ARG A 62 1.17 -6.47 -8.65
CA ARG A 62 2.02 -6.76 -9.81
C ARG A 62 3.40 -7.21 -9.38
N GLU A 63 3.80 -8.39 -9.82
CA GLU A 63 5.19 -8.82 -9.73
C GLU A 63 6.03 -7.99 -10.71
N LEU A 64 7.07 -7.30 -10.22
CA LEU A 64 7.81 -6.34 -11.05
C LEU A 64 8.69 -7.01 -12.10
N LYS A 65 9.27 -8.18 -11.80
CA LYS A 65 10.11 -8.94 -12.73
C LYS A 65 9.34 -9.48 -13.93
N THR A 66 8.28 -10.23 -13.66
CA THR A 66 7.51 -10.95 -14.70
C THR A 66 6.40 -10.11 -15.31
N ARG A 67 6.13 -8.93 -14.71
CA ARG A 67 4.99 -8.06 -15.03
C ARG A 67 3.62 -8.74 -14.88
N ARG A 68 3.55 -9.89 -14.19
CA ARG A 68 2.31 -10.60 -13.91
C ARG A 68 1.47 -9.82 -12.89
N VAL A 69 0.17 -9.75 -13.15
CA VAL A 69 -0.81 -9.10 -12.28
C VAL A 69 -1.63 -10.18 -11.58
N ASN A 70 -1.72 -10.08 -10.26
CA ASN A 70 -2.56 -10.90 -9.42
C ASN A 70 -3.64 -10.00 -8.81
N PHE A 71 -4.87 -10.52 -8.75
CA PHE A 71 -5.97 -9.88 -8.06
C PHE A 71 -6.11 -10.59 -6.70
N PRO A 72 -5.59 -10.02 -5.60
CA PRO A 72 -5.73 -10.60 -4.28
C PRO A 72 -7.18 -10.39 -3.83
N HIS A 73 -8.10 -11.18 -4.37
CA HIS A 73 -9.45 -11.39 -3.86
C HIS A 73 -10.28 -10.12 -3.58
N LEU A 74 -11.14 -9.73 -4.53
CA LEU A 74 -12.14 -8.69 -4.31
C LEU A 74 -13.38 -9.29 -3.63
N HIS A 75 -13.59 -8.98 -2.34
CA HIS A 75 -14.92 -9.09 -1.74
C HIS A 75 -15.71 -7.81 -2.08
N TYR A 76 -16.72 -7.92 -2.93
CA TYR A 76 -17.70 -6.87 -3.11
C TYR A 76 -18.78 -7.01 -2.02
N GLN A 77 -18.74 -6.14 -1.00
CA GLN A 77 -19.83 -5.99 -0.03
C GLN A 77 -20.71 -4.84 -0.51
N SER A 78 -21.95 -5.12 -0.89
CA SER A 78 -22.91 -4.07 -1.23
C SER A 78 -23.43 -3.43 0.05
N GLU A 79 -23.44 -2.09 0.14
CA GLU A 79 -24.03 -1.35 1.27
C GLU A 79 -25.53 -1.64 1.45
N ARG A 80 -26.19 -2.22 0.44
CA ARG A 80 -27.61 -2.60 0.51
C ARG A 80 -27.84 -3.93 1.24
N ASP A 81 -26.79 -4.68 1.53
CA ASP A 81 -26.85 -5.99 2.19
C ASP A 81 -26.34 -5.94 3.64
N VAL A 82 -26.01 -4.75 4.16
CA VAL A 82 -25.69 -4.58 5.59
C VAL A 82 -27.00 -4.48 6.36
N ASP A 83 -27.50 -5.61 6.83
CA ASP A 83 -28.62 -5.64 7.77
C ASP A 83 -28.14 -5.13 9.15
N LYS A 84 -29.01 -4.42 9.88
CA LYS A 84 -28.68 -3.91 11.22
C LYS A 84 -28.38 -5.05 12.20
N ASP A 85 -28.83 -6.26 11.91
CA ASP A 85 -28.63 -7.46 12.72
C ASP A 85 -27.16 -7.97 12.71
N ASP A 86 -26.35 -7.58 11.72
CA ASP A 86 -24.92 -7.89 11.69
C ASP A 86 -24.13 -7.21 12.82
N TRP A 87 -24.60 -6.05 13.30
CA TRP A 87 -23.95 -5.30 14.40
C TRP A 87 -24.17 -5.93 15.78
N VAL A 88 -25.25 -6.72 15.95
CA VAL A 88 -25.61 -7.32 17.24
C VAL A 88 -24.78 -8.58 17.53
N SER A 89 -24.21 -9.20 16.49
CA SER A 89 -23.46 -10.46 16.59
C SER A 89 -21.97 -10.27 16.89
N ALA A 90 -21.49 -9.03 16.87
CA ALA A 90 -20.09 -8.67 17.04
C ALA A 90 -19.75 -8.01 18.40
N ALA A 91 -20.72 -7.96 19.32
CA ALA A 91 -20.60 -7.44 20.69
C ALA A 91 -20.84 -8.54 21.73
#